data_AF-A0A7W4E3N9-F1
#
_entry.id   AF-A0A7W4E3N9-F1
#
_cell.length_a   1.000
_cell.length_b   1.000
_cell.length_c   1.000
_cell.angle_alpha   90.00
_cell.angle_beta   90.00
_cell.angle_gamma   90.00
#
_symmetry.space_group_name_H-M   'P 1'
#
loop_
_entity.id
_entity.type
_entity.pdbx_description
1 polymer ?
#
loop_
_entity_poly.entity_id
_entity_poly.type
_entity_poly.pdbx_seq_one_letter_code
_entity_poly.pdbx_strand_id
1 'polypeptide(L)'
;MKKIGLGLFVLVAFMGGLTFAAGSTSSELKSFSNKLENHKNSLLKNLSGSENKLRSIARDNKRFSESRLFNAASCLGVVTGENQTLDYSVLTKNLKNSILNEYIKLDGEIKKLSYGIASGDSLIFGNSLDNFYNQNALKITGLESDYYSKSAQVRKTYEQYIKNNEALLETLAGRIDTLAKVDKAMNEVNKSFSGLNNAIDKQTNLWKNLEKTRVDLGKSLDSQLSQIISEVNGSGDAELQAKFLSHKVNFLKKFEKESKKALYAVFSENFDYGIYQDLASNYAELHQMFDNGSGKVNCPILLTSTLNFNPYLRDLDQKSSAVVTGMDAVTYALNNNSLNLVSLEQKLAAKISSSLSSLTTVLLRDFRLMLNAQLPQQKVEKSEVVANPSQNIPAPTVSNQSQVSEANPVAPVKTTFTQAFKKGQYHEQVKSLQTLLTNWGLYHGTINGVYDKATIEAVYQFQLKYGVVTGKEKKKTGYGRFGFQTRAKINQLING
;
A
#
# COMPACT_ATOMS: atom_id res chain seq x y z
N MET A 1 -51.08 -41.55 2.60
CA MET A 1 -50.87 -42.01 1.21
C MET A 1 -51.33 -40.93 0.24
N LYS A 2 -50.65 -40.88 -0.91
CA LYS A 2 -50.80 -40.08 -2.15
C LYS A 2 -52.05 -39.19 -2.39
N LYS A 3 -51.72 -38.03 -2.98
CA LYS A 3 -52.42 -37.07 -3.86
C LYS A 3 -53.77 -37.46 -4.49
N ILE A 4 -54.51 -36.38 -4.83
CA ILE A 4 -55.42 -36.09 -5.98
C ILE A 4 -56.71 -35.44 -5.40
N GLY A 5 -57.29 -34.35 -5.90
CA GLY A 5 -57.09 -33.66 -7.16
C GLY A 5 -57.85 -32.33 -7.27
N LEU A 6 -57.65 -31.75 -8.45
CA LEU A 6 -58.15 -30.52 -9.04
C LEU A 6 -59.69 -30.45 -9.12
N GLY A 7 -60.30 -29.28 -8.94
CA GLY A 7 -61.74 -29.11 -9.19
C GLY A 7 -62.29 -27.69 -9.05
N LEU A 8 -62.23 -26.95 -10.15
CA LEU A 8 -63.18 -25.93 -10.61
C LEU A 8 -63.64 -24.81 -9.65
N PHE A 9 -63.06 -23.63 -9.85
CA PHE A 9 -63.68 -22.33 -9.55
C PHE A 9 -64.94 -22.15 -10.41
N VAL A 10 -66.12 -22.14 -9.78
CA VAL A 10 -67.33 -21.56 -10.38
C VAL A 10 -67.44 -20.12 -9.92
N LEU A 11 -67.33 -19.23 -10.90
CA LEU A 11 -67.56 -17.80 -10.79
C LEU A 11 -69.06 -17.57 -10.50
N VAL A 12 -69.40 -17.21 -9.27
CA VAL A 12 -70.68 -16.53 -8.99
C VAL A 12 -70.37 -15.07 -8.77
N ALA A 13 -70.63 -14.29 -9.81
CA ALA A 13 -70.66 -12.85 -9.77
C ALA A 13 -71.82 -12.41 -8.86
N PHE A 14 -71.51 -12.09 -7.60
CA PHE A 14 -72.34 -11.18 -6.82
C PHE A 14 -71.90 -9.75 -7.16
N MET A 15 -72.65 -9.14 -8.07
CA MET A 15 -72.76 -7.69 -8.14
C MET A 15 -73.40 -7.21 -6.84
N GLY A 16 -72.57 -6.73 -5.92
CA GLY A 16 -72.99 -6.09 -4.68
C GLY A 16 -71.96 -5.04 -4.31
N GLY A 17 -72.22 -3.81 -4.75
CA GLY A 17 -71.59 -2.57 -4.26
C GLY A 17 -70.06 -2.57 -4.22
N LEU A 18 -69.42 -1.99 -5.23
CA LEU A 18 -68.17 -1.29 -5.00
C LEU A 18 -68.47 -0.15 -4.02
N THR A 19 -68.29 -0.38 -2.73
CA THR A 19 -68.02 0.70 -1.79
C THR A 19 -66.69 1.31 -2.24
N PHE A 20 -66.77 2.36 -3.04
CA PHE A 20 -65.66 3.26 -3.23
C PHE A 20 -65.21 3.69 -1.83
N ALA A 21 -64.04 3.25 -1.39
CA ALA A 21 -63.39 3.85 -0.25
C ALA A 21 -63.33 5.35 -0.54
N ALA A 22 -64.07 6.14 0.23
CA ALA A 22 -64.09 7.58 0.05
C ALA A 22 -62.63 8.06 0.08
N GLY A 23 -62.18 8.69 -1.00
CA GLY A 23 -60.85 9.29 -1.03
C GLY A 23 -60.70 10.23 0.16
N SER A 24 -59.55 10.18 0.84
CA SER A 24 -59.31 11.00 2.03
C SER A 24 -59.65 12.47 1.75
N THR A 25 -60.38 13.10 2.66
CA THR A 25 -60.80 14.50 2.49
C THR A 25 -59.57 15.43 2.52
N SER A 26 -59.68 16.62 1.90
CA SER A 26 -58.59 17.61 1.92
C SER A 26 -58.20 18.04 3.34
N SER A 27 -59.14 18.02 4.28
CA SER A 27 -58.91 18.27 5.71
C SER A 27 -58.14 17.13 6.39
N GLU A 28 -58.46 15.87 6.10
CA GLU A 28 -57.74 14.69 6.62
C GLU A 28 -56.30 14.64 6.10
N LEU A 29 -56.09 14.88 4.81
CA LEU A 29 -54.74 14.93 4.23
C LEU A 29 -53.89 16.03 4.86
N LYS A 30 -54.47 17.22 5.10
CA LYS A 30 -53.80 18.31 5.81
C LYS A 30 -53.48 17.93 7.26
N SER A 31 -54.39 17.20 7.92
CA SER A 31 -54.18 16.67 9.27
C SER A 31 -53.00 15.69 9.32
N PHE A 32 -52.93 14.75 8.37
CA PHE A 32 -51.81 13.80 8.25
C PHE A 32 -50.48 14.49 7.99
N SER A 33 -50.45 15.46 7.07
CA SER A 33 -49.24 16.25 6.78
C SER A 33 -48.76 17.00 8.02
N ASN A 34 -49.66 17.70 8.72
CA ASN A 34 -49.33 18.42 9.96
C ASN A 34 -48.84 17.47 11.06
N LYS A 35 -49.50 16.30 11.21
CA LYS A 35 -49.12 15.29 12.21
C LYS A 35 -47.72 14.73 11.93
N LEU A 36 -47.44 14.36 10.67
CA LEU A 36 -46.14 13.85 10.25
C LEU A 36 -45.02 14.90 10.47
N GLU A 37 -45.28 16.15 10.11
CA GLU A 37 -44.34 17.26 10.30
C GLU A 37 -44.04 17.49 11.80
N ASN A 38 -45.08 17.48 12.64
CA ASN A 38 -44.94 17.59 14.09
C ASN A 38 -44.15 16.40 14.68
N HIS A 39 -44.44 15.17 14.24
CA HIS A 39 -43.70 13.97 14.65
C HIS A 39 -42.22 14.09 14.28
N LYS A 40 -41.90 14.46 13.04
CA LYS A 40 -40.51 14.69 12.59
C LYS A 40 -39.82 15.73 13.47
N ASN A 41 -40.44 16.90 13.68
CA ASN A 41 -39.84 17.99 14.45
C ASN A 41 -39.61 17.60 15.92
N SER A 42 -40.56 16.88 16.52
CA SER A 42 -40.42 16.34 17.88
C SER A 42 -39.27 15.32 17.98
N LEU A 43 -39.19 14.35 17.05
CA LEU A 43 -38.11 13.37 17.00
C LEU A 43 -36.74 14.04 16.84
N LEU A 44 -36.60 15.01 15.94
CA LEU A 44 -35.33 15.72 15.73
C LEU A 44 -34.92 16.55 16.95
N LYS A 45 -35.89 17.15 17.66
CA LYS A 45 -35.63 17.86 18.92
C LYS A 45 -35.16 16.90 20.01
N ASN A 46 -35.82 15.76 20.17
CA ASN A 46 -35.45 14.74 21.17
C ASN A 46 -34.06 14.14 20.87
N LEU A 47 -33.76 13.87 19.59
CA LEU A 47 -32.45 13.42 19.15
C LEU A 47 -31.36 14.46 19.45
N SER A 48 -31.63 15.74 19.18
CA SER A 48 -30.70 16.84 19.51
C SER A 48 -30.47 16.97 21.02
N GLY A 49 -31.51 16.75 21.83
CA GLY A 49 -31.39 16.67 23.29
C GLY A 49 -30.47 15.53 23.75
N SER A 50 -30.62 14.35 23.15
CA SER A 50 -29.77 13.19 23.40
C SER A 50 -28.31 13.44 22.99
N GLU A 51 -28.10 14.04 21.80
CA GLU A 51 -26.78 14.46 21.34
C GLU A 51 -26.10 15.39 22.34
N ASN A 52 -26.82 16.39 22.84
CA ASN A 52 -26.28 17.35 23.81
C ASN A 52 -25.84 16.70 25.12
N LYS A 53 -26.62 15.75 25.65
CA LYS A 53 -26.25 14.99 26.84
C LYS A 53 -25.01 14.12 26.60
N LEU A 54 -24.87 13.55 25.40
CA LEU A 54 -23.73 12.71 25.05
C LEU A 54 -22.45 13.48 24.70
N ARG A 55 -22.51 14.81 24.52
CA ARG A 55 -21.32 15.62 24.16
C ARG A 55 -20.18 15.50 25.16
N SER A 56 -20.47 15.40 26.45
CA SER A 56 -19.40 15.30 27.46
C SER A 56 -18.68 13.97 27.33
N ILE A 57 -19.42 12.86 27.40
CA ILE A 57 -18.83 11.53 27.28
C ILE A 57 -18.16 11.31 25.92
N ALA A 58 -18.68 11.86 24.83
CA ALA A 58 -18.05 11.78 23.52
C ALA A 58 -16.68 12.48 23.48
N ARG A 59 -16.55 13.65 24.13
CA ARG A 59 -15.24 14.32 24.27
C ARG A 59 -14.28 13.52 25.14
N ASP A 60 -14.75 12.93 26.23
CA ASP A 60 -13.92 12.12 27.12
C ASP A 60 -13.46 10.81 26.45
N ASN A 61 -14.36 10.16 25.72
CA ASN A 61 -14.07 8.99 24.90
C ASN A 61 -13.06 9.28 23.81
N LYS A 62 -13.18 10.42 23.13
CA LYS A 62 -12.21 10.85 22.13
C LYS A 62 -10.82 11.05 22.73
N ARG A 63 -10.72 11.75 23.85
CA ARG A 63 -9.44 11.94 24.56
C ARG A 63 -8.81 10.61 24.98
N PHE A 64 -9.64 9.68 25.43
CA PHE A 64 -9.20 8.35 25.82
C PHE A 64 -8.73 7.51 24.62
N SER A 65 -9.48 7.54 23.50
CA SER A 65 -9.12 6.78 22.29
C SER A 65 -7.89 7.34 21.59
N GLU A 66 -7.63 8.64 21.73
CA GLU A 66 -6.42 9.31 21.25
C GLU A 66 -5.20 9.13 22.18
N SER A 67 -5.37 8.49 23.33
CA SER A 67 -4.24 8.22 24.23
C SER A 67 -3.25 7.25 23.59
N ARG A 68 -1.96 7.45 23.88
CA ARG A 68 -0.84 6.69 23.30
C ARG A 68 -1.03 5.17 23.44
N LEU A 69 -1.40 4.73 24.64
CA LEU A 69 -1.55 3.30 24.95
C LEU A 69 -2.83 2.69 24.34
N PHE A 70 -3.92 3.46 24.30
CA PHE A 70 -5.14 3.00 23.64
C PHE A 70 -4.96 2.86 22.14
N ASN A 71 -4.26 3.81 21.51
CA ASN A 71 -3.91 3.74 20.10
C ASN A 71 -3.02 2.50 19.81
N ALA A 72 -1.99 2.27 20.61
CA ALA A 72 -1.15 1.08 20.49
C ALA A 72 -1.95 -0.23 20.62
N ALA A 73 -2.85 -0.32 21.60
CA ALA A 73 -3.73 -1.48 21.78
C ALA A 73 -4.71 -1.65 20.61
N SER A 74 -5.30 -0.56 20.13
CA SER A 74 -6.18 -0.56 18.95
C SER A 74 -5.44 -1.02 17.70
N CYS A 75 -4.19 -0.60 17.52
CA CYS A 75 -3.35 -1.00 16.40
C CYS A 75 -2.98 -2.50 16.44
N LEU A 76 -2.86 -3.09 17.63
CA LEU A 76 -2.72 -4.55 17.80
C LEU A 76 -4.04 -5.32 17.59
N GLY A 77 -5.15 -4.62 17.34
CA GLY A 77 -6.46 -5.25 17.17
C GLY A 77 -7.13 -5.65 18.48
N VAL A 78 -6.69 -5.14 19.63
CA VAL A 78 -7.37 -5.33 20.93
C VAL A 78 -8.74 -4.65 20.91
N VAL A 79 -8.79 -3.48 20.28
CA VAL A 79 -10.03 -2.74 20.01
C VAL A 79 -10.22 -2.73 18.49
N THR A 80 -11.36 -3.22 18.02
CA THR A 80 -11.63 -3.45 16.60
C THR A 80 -12.83 -2.66 16.09
N GLY A 81 -12.82 -2.35 14.79
CA GLY A 81 -13.98 -1.80 14.08
C GLY A 81 -14.43 -0.44 14.63
N GLU A 82 -15.74 -0.28 14.79
CA GLU A 82 -16.38 0.98 15.25
C GLU A 82 -15.94 1.44 16.65
N ASN A 83 -15.29 0.57 17.42
CA ASN A 83 -14.88 0.87 18.79
C ASN A 83 -13.53 1.60 18.90
N GLN A 84 -12.74 1.67 17.82
CA GLN A 84 -11.39 2.24 17.84
C GLN A 84 -11.36 3.75 18.10
N THR A 85 -12.40 4.47 17.69
CA THR A 85 -12.48 5.92 17.90
C THR A 85 -13.30 6.26 19.14
N LEU A 86 -14.11 5.32 19.64
CA LEU A 86 -15.18 5.56 20.61
C LEU A 86 -16.11 6.72 20.21
N ASP A 87 -16.12 7.08 18.93
CA ASP A 87 -16.94 8.14 18.38
C ASP A 87 -18.23 7.55 17.84
N TYR A 88 -19.21 7.41 18.73
CA TYR A 88 -20.55 7.00 18.33
C TYR A 88 -21.45 8.19 17.96
N SER A 89 -20.90 9.39 17.67
CA SER A 89 -21.69 10.48 17.04
C SER A 89 -22.21 10.08 15.65
N VAL A 90 -21.57 9.08 15.03
CA VAL A 90 -22.07 8.43 13.83
C VAL A 90 -23.43 7.77 14.06
N LEU A 91 -23.73 7.25 15.26
CA LEU A 91 -25.04 6.66 15.57
C LEU A 91 -26.14 7.72 15.52
N THR A 92 -25.91 8.91 16.07
CA THR A 92 -26.92 9.98 16.07
C THR A 92 -27.12 10.53 14.66
N LYS A 93 -26.04 10.69 13.88
CA LYS A 93 -26.11 11.07 12.45
C LYS A 93 -26.88 10.03 11.62
N ASN A 94 -26.58 8.74 11.81
CA ASN A 94 -27.25 7.66 11.08
C ASN A 94 -28.73 7.58 11.45
N LEU A 95 -29.07 7.72 12.73
CA LEU A 95 -30.47 7.74 13.19
C LEU A 95 -31.22 8.96 12.65
N LYS A 96 -30.58 10.14 12.64
CA LYS A 96 -31.14 11.35 12.01
C LYS A 96 -31.47 11.11 10.54
N ASN A 97 -30.53 10.53 9.80
CA ASN A 97 -30.74 10.22 8.38
C ASN A 97 -31.85 9.18 8.19
N SER A 98 -31.93 8.15 9.03
CA SER A 98 -33.01 7.16 9.01
C SER A 98 -34.38 7.81 9.20
N ILE A 99 -34.51 8.68 10.22
CA ILE A 99 -35.76 9.41 10.51
C ILE A 99 -36.16 10.29 9.32
N LEU A 100 -35.21 11.01 8.73
CA LEU A 100 -35.48 11.87 7.58
C LEU A 100 -35.90 11.08 6.34
N ASN A 101 -35.27 9.93 6.08
CA ASN A 101 -35.63 9.06 4.96
C ASN A 101 -37.02 8.44 5.14
N GLU A 102 -37.35 7.98 6.34
CA GLU A 102 -38.70 7.47 6.68
C GLU A 102 -39.75 8.57 6.55
N TYR A 103 -39.46 9.79 7.01
CA TYR A 103 -40.32 10.96 6.81
C TYR A 103 -40.56 11.25 5.32
N ILE A 104 -39.51 11.29 4.49
CA ILE A 104 -39.63 11.56 3.04
C ILE A 104 -40.53 10.52 2.38
N LYS A 105 -40.40 9.24 2.77
CA LYS A 105 -41.24 8.16 2.26
C LYS A 105 -42.72 8.40 2.61
N LEU A 106 -43.03 8.67 3.87
CA LEU A 106 -44.39 8.91 4.35
C LEU A 106 -45.00 10.19 3.74
N ASP A 107 -44.22 11.26 3.59
CA ASP A 107 -44.65 12.49 2.90
C ASP A 107 -44.98 12.21 1.42
N GLY A 108 -44.18 11.37 0.75
CA GLY A 108 -44.48 10.89 -0.60
C GLY A 108 -45.77 10.07 -0.68
N GLU A 109 -46.06 9.25 0.34
CA GLU A 109 -47.33 8.50 0.43
C GLU A 109 -48.53 9.43 0.66
N ILE A 110 -48.41 10.46 1.51
CA ILE A 110 -49.45 11.50 1.68
C ILE A 110 -49.73 12.21 0.35
N LYS A 111 -48.68 12.56 -0.39
CA LYS A 111 -48.82 13.20 -1.71
C LYS A 111 -49.53 12.27 -2.70
N LYS A 112 -49.19 10.98 -2.76
CA LYS A 112 -49.89 10.01 -3.61
C LYS A 112 -51.37 9.90 -3.25
N LEU A 113 -51.72 9.87 -1.97
CA LEU A 113 -53.11 9.90 -1.49
C LEU A 113 -53.83 11.17 -1.98
N SER A 114 -53.17 12.34 -1.96
CA SER A 114 -53.75 13.59 -2.48
C SER A 114 -54.03 13.58 -3.98
N TYR A 115 -53.34 12.72 -4.75
CA TYR A 115 -53.56 12.53 -6.19
C TYR A 115 -54.55 11.40 -6.49
N GLY A 116 -55.17 10.78 -5.49
CA GLY A 116 -56.08 9.64 -5.68
C GLY A 116 -55.40 8.37 -6.18
N ILE A 117 -54.07 8.28 -6.07
CA ILE A 117 -53.29 7.10 -6.45
C ILE A 117 -53.39 6.12 -5.28
N ALA A 118 -54.30 5.15 -5.38
CA ALA A 118 -54.68 4.24 -4.31
C ALA A 118 -53.47 3.54 -3.65
N SER A 119 -53.40 3.64 -2.32
CA SER A 119 -52.80 2.60 -1.47
C SER A 119 -53.31 2.68 -0.03
N GLY A 120 -54.39 1.95 0.25
CA GLY A 120 -54.84 1.59 1.62
C GLY A 120 -55.76 2.58 2.35
N ASP A 121 -56.54 2.05 3.30
CA ASP A 121 -57.45 2.81 4.18
C ASP A 121 -56.74 3.95 4.93
N SER A 122 -57.40 5.12 5.01
CA SER A 122 -56.92 6.29 5.79
C SER A 122 -56.60 5.95 7.26
N LEU A 123 -57.31 4.99 7.86
CA LEU A 123 -57.06 4.47 9.21
C LEU A 123 -55.72 3.72 9.33
N ILE A 124 -55.39 2.92 8.31
CA ILE A 124 -54.11 2.20 8.24
C ILE A 124 -52.95 3.20 8.09
N PHE A 125 -53.16 4.28 7.34
CA PHE A 125 -52.18 5.35 7.20
C PHE A 125 -52.00 6.18 8.48
N GLY A 126 -53.07 6.51 9.21
CA GLY A 126 -52.97 7.17 10.51
C GLY A 126 -52.11 6.37 11.50
N ASN A 127 -52.28 5.04 11.54
CA ASN A 127 -51.47 4.14 12.36
C ASN A 127 -50.00 4.08 11.92
N SER A 128 -49.70 4.24 10.62
CA SER A 128 -48.32 4.25 10.12
C SER A 128 -47.55 5.50 10.62
N LEU A 129 -48.22 6.65 10.73
CA LEU A 129 -47.64 7.89 11.27
C LEU A 129 -47.31 7.78 12.77
N ASP A 130 -48.19 7.15 13.55
CA ASP A 130 -47.96 6.89 14.97
C ASP A 130 -46.86 5.85 15.18
N ASN A 131 -46.85 4.79 14.37
CA ASN A 131 -45.81 3.77 14.40
C ASN A 131 -44.43 4.38 14.05
N PHE A 132 -44.36 5.25 13.03
CA PHE A 132 -43.15 6.01 12.70
C PHE A 132 -42.61 6.79 13.91
N TYR A 133 -43.47 7.52 14.61
CA TYR A 133 -43.07 8.27 15.80
C TYR A 133 -42.62 7.33 16.92
N ASN A 134 -43.45 6.36 17.28
CA ASN A 134 -43.19 5.47 18.42
C ASN A 134 -41.90 4.65 18.24
N GLN A 135 -41.67 4.09 17.04
CA GLN A 135 -40.46 3.33 16.77
C GLN A 135 -39.20 4.19 16.86
N ASN A 136 -39.22 5.39 16.30
CA ASN A 136 -38.05 6.27 16.33
C ASN A 136 -37.84 6.90 17.71
N ALA A 137 -38.89 7.19 18.46
CA ALA A 137 -38.80 7.65 19.85
C ALA A 137 -38.15 6.59 20.75
N LEU A 138 -38.46 5.30 20.56
CA LEU A 138 -37.80 4.19 21.26
C LEU A 138 -36.31 4.10 20.90
N LYS A 139 -35.96 4.21 19.61
CA LYS A 139 -34.55 4.23 19.16
C LYS A 139 -33.77 5.39 19.81
N ILE A 140 -34.37 6.60 19.86
CA ILE A 140 -33.75 7.77 20.51
C ILE A 140 -33.55 7.53 22.01
N THR A 141 -34.54 6.96 22.69
CA THR A 141 -34.47 6.69 24.13
C THR A 141 -33.39 5.66 24.47
N GLY A 142 -33.22 4.63 23.64
CA GLY A 142 -32.17 3.62 23.80
C GLY A 142 -30.76 4.15 23.54
N LEU A 143 -30.63 5.19 22.70
CA LEU A 143 -29.34 5.68 22.21
C LEU A 143 -28.38 6.12 23.33
N GLU A 144 -28.87 6.82 24.35
CA GLU A 144 -28.03 7.23 25.48
C GLU A 144 -27.47 6.00 26.23
N SER A 145 -28.36 5.07 26.61
CA SER A 145 -27.99 3.84 27.33
C SER A 145 -27.01 2.98 26.54
N ASP A 146 -27.27 2.79 25.24
CA ASP A 146 -26.41 2.00 24.36
C ASP A 146 -25.02 2.63 24.23
N TYR A 147 -24.96 3.95 24.10
CA TYR A 147 -23.70 4.69 24.05
C TYR A 147 -22.87 4.47 25.32
N TYR A 148 -23.49 4.65 26.50
CA TYR A 148 -22.81 4.46 27.79
C TYR A 148 -22.35 3.01 27.96
N SER A 149 -23.22 2.05 27.67
CA SER A 149 -22.93 0.61 27.81
C SER A 149 -21.78 0.17 26.89
N LYS A 150 -21.83 0.53 25.59
CA LYS A 150 -20.75 0.22 24.63
C LYS A 150 -19.43 0.85 25.07
N SER A 151 -19.43 2.13 25.43
CA SER A 151 -18.23 2.85 25.88
C SER A 151 -17.61 2.19 27.11
N ALA A 152 -18.44 1.84 28.11
CA ALA A 152 -17.99 1.17 29.32
C ALA A 152 -17.41 -0.22 29.03
N GLN A 153 -18.04 -0.98 28.13
CA GLN A 153 -17.56 -2.30 27.74
C GLN A 153 -16.18 -2.23 27.06
N VAL A 154 -15.97 -1.30 26.14
CA VAL A 154 -14.67 -1.12 25.47
C VAL A 154 -13.59 -0.72 26.47
N ARG A 155 -13.89 0.23 27.38
CA ARG A 155 -12.95 0.63 28.44
C ARG A 155 -12.57 -0.55 29.32
N LYS A 156 -13.55 -1.36 29.76
CA LYS A 156 -13.30 -2.55 30.57
C LYS A 156 -12.39 -3.56 29.86
N THR A 157 -12.65 -3.84 28.58
CA THR A 157 -11.82 -4.73 27.77
C THR A 157 -10.38 -4.21 27.67
N TYR A 158 -10.21 -2.91 27.41
CA TYR A 158 -8.91 -2.27 27.36
C TYR A 158 -8.18 -2.30 28.71
N GLU A 159 -8.87 -1.96 29.80
CA GLU A 159 -8.32 -1.97 31.17
C GLU A 159 -7.87 -3.37 31.59
N GLN A 160 -8.58 -4.41 31.16
CA GLN A 160 -8.18 -5.79 31.40
C GLN A 160 -6.93 -6.16 30.60
N TYR A 161 -6.81 -5.68 29.36
CA TYR A 161 -5.65 -5.92 28.51
C TYR A 161 -4.40 -5.21 29.04
N ILE A 162 -4.49 -3.93 29.41
CA ILE A 162 -3.32 -3.14 29.81
C ILE A 162 -2.68 -3.63 31.11
N LYS A 163 -3.45 -4.17 32.06
CA LYS A 163 -2.95 -4.67 33.36
C LYS A 163 -1.73 -5.58 33.27
N ASN A 164 -1.61 -6.37 32.19
CA ASN A 164 -0.50 -7.29 31.99
C ASN A 164 0.41 -6.91 30.81
N ASN A 165 0.08 -5.84 30.07
CA ASN A 165 0.72 -5.50 28.80
C ASN A 165 1.21 -4.04 28.72
N GLU A 166 1.18 -3.29 29.81
CA GLU A 166 1.54 -1.86 29.83
C GLU A 166 2.93 -1.57 29.25
N ALA A 167 3.97 -2.28 29.71
CA ALA A 167 5.34 -2.07 29.19
C ALA A 167 5.48 -2.37 27.69
N LEU A 168 4.74 -3.37 27.20
CA LEU A 168 4.68 -3.72 25.78
C LEU A 168 3.98 -2.61 24.99
N LEU A 169 2.87 -2.10 25.51
CA LEU A 169 2.13 -1.01 24.90
C LEU A 169 2.92 0.30 24.90
N GLU A 170 3.65 0.64 25.95
CA GLU A 170 4.55 1.80 25.98
C GLU A 170 5.64 1.69 24.92
N THR A 171 6.24 0.50 24.78
CA THR A 171 7.25 0.25 23.75
C THR A 171 6.68 0.43 22.34
N LEU A 172 5.51 -0.14 22.08
CA LEU A 172 4.84 0.00 20.79
C LEU A 172 4.40 1.45 20.53
N ALA A 173 3.82 2.11 21.52
CA ALA A 173 3.38 3.50 21.42
C ALA A 173 4.56 4.42 21.06
N GLY A 174 5.70 4.27 21.73
CA GLY A 174 6.91 5.05 21.38
C GLY A 174 7.40 4.82 19.95
N ARG A 175 7.23 3.61 19.41
CA ARG A 175 7.57 3.30 18.01
C ARG A 175 6.55 3.86 17.02
N ILE A 176 5.26 3.81 17.35
CA ILE A 176 4.20 4.46 16.57
C ILE A 176 4.45 5.97 16.51
N ASP A 177 4.76 6.60 17.66
CA ASP A 177 5.09 8.03 17.73
C ASP A 177 6.32 8.36 16.88
N THR A 178 7.29 7.46 16.82
CA THR A 178 8.49 7.60 15.99
C THR A 178 8.15 7.61 14.50
N LEU A 179 7.33 6.67 14.04
CA LEU A 179 6.84 6.67 12.66
C LEU A 179 6.05 7.96 12.36
N ALA A 180 5.13 8.34 13.26
CA ALA A 180 4.32 9.54 13.10
C ALA A 180 5.16 10.84 12.99
N LYS A 181 6.32 10.91 13.68
CA LYS A 181 7.26 12.04 13.52
C LYS A 181 7.88 12.08 12.13
N VAL A 182 8.32 10.94 11.61
CA VAL A 182 8.87 10.83 10.25
C VAL A 182 7.79 11.17 9.22
N ASP A 183 6.58 10.67 9.40
CA ASP A 183 5.44 10.95 8.53
C ASP A 183 5.12 12.44 8.49
N LYS A 184 5.06 13.09 9.67
CA LYS A 184 4.82 14.53 9.77
C LYS A 184 5.88 15.32 9.02
N ALA A 185 7.16 15.04 9.28
CA ALA A 185 8.27 15.72 8.63
C ALA A 185 8.22 15.56 7.10
N MET A 186 7.97 14.34 6.61
CA MET A 186 7.90 14.07 5.17
C MET A 186 6.65 14.67 4.53
N ASN A 187 5.51 14.72 5.23
CA ASN A 187 4.28 15.35 4.74
C ASN A 187 4.46 16.86 4.53
N GLU A 188 5.16 17.54 5.45
CA GLU A 188 5.50 18.96 5.30
C GLU A 188 6.43 19.18 4.10
N VAL A 189 7.48 18.36 3.98
CA VAL A 189 8.41 18.38 2.83
C VAL A 189 7.68 18.15 1.50
N ASN A 190 6.81 17.13 1.43
CA ASN A 190 6.02 16.81 0.24
C ASN A 190 5.07 17.94 -0.15
N LYS A 191 4.48 18.62 0.84
CA LYS A 191 3.61 19.78 0.63
C LYS A 191 4.40 20.94 0.00
N SER A 192 5.56 21.30 0.55
CA SER A 192 6.42 22.35 -0.01
C SER A 192 6.93 22.00 -1.40
N PHE A 193 7.31 20.74 -1.63
CA PHE A 193 7.71 20.26 -2.94
C PHE A 193 6.58 20.35 -3.98
N SER A 194 5.35 19.98 -3.60
CA SER A 194 4.17 20.16 -4.45
C SER A 194 3.92 21.64 -4.76
N GLY A 195 4.05 22.52 -3.76
CA GLY A 195 3.99 23.98 -3.94
C GLY A 195 5.01 24.50 -4.96
N LEU A 196 6.26 24.06 -4.84
CA LEU A 196 7.34 24.40 -5.76
C LEU A 196 7.05 23.95 -7.19
N ASN A 197 6.65 22.69 -7.38
CA ASN A 197 6.31 22.16 -8.70
C ASN A 197 5.17 22.94 -9.34
N ASN A 198 4.11 23.24 -8.57
CA ASN A 198 2.99 24.04 -9.07
C ASN A 198 3.41 25.46 -9.46
N ALA A 199 4.35 26.09 -8.74
CA ALA A 199 4.86 27.41 -9.09
C ALA A 199 5.70 27.40 -10.37
N ILE A 200 6.51 26.35 -10.56
CA ILE A 200 7.32 26.16 -11.77
C ILE A 200 6.43 25.92 -13.00
N ASP A 201 5.46 25.00 -12.87
CA ASP A 201 4.54 24.62 -13.96
C ASP A 201 3.65 25.79 -14.42
N LYS A 202 3.43 26.80 -13.57
CA LYS A 202 2.74 28.05 -13.97
C LYS A 202 3.57 28.92 -14.90
N GLN A 203 4.90 28.87 -14.83
CA GLN A 203 5.77 29.71 -15.65
C GLN A 203 6.31 28.96 -16.88
N THR A 204 6.61 27.66 -16.77
CA THR A 204 7.35 26.91 -17.81
C THR A 204 7.05 25.40 -17.76
N ASN A 205 7.37 24.69 -18.85
CA ASN A 205 7.38 23.22 -18.88
C ASN A 205 8.76 22.61 -18.53
N LEU A 206 9.65 23.39 -17.90
CA LEU A 206 11.02 23.00 -17.53
C LEU A 206 11.09 21.58 -16.95
N TRP A 207 10.31 21.27 -15.91
CA TRP A 207 10.37 19.94 -15.27
C TRP A 207 10.02 18.80 -16.22
N LYS A 208 8.96 18.96 -17.01
CA LYS A 208 8.55 17.94 -17.99
C LYS A 208 9.63 17.72 -19.04
N ASN A 209 10.26 18.80 -19.52
CA ASN A 209 11.33 18.75 -20.51
C ASN A 209 12.59 18.07 -19.96
N LEU A 210 12.97 18.41 -18.73
CA LEU A 210 14.12 17.83 -18.04
C LEU A 210 13.90 16.35 -17.72
N GLU A 211 12.73 15.99 -17.23
CA GLU A 211 12.37 14.61 -16.92
C GLU A 211 12.32 13.75 -18.18
N LYS A 212 11.77 14.29 -19.28
CA LYS A 212 11.82 13.63 -20.60
C LYS A 212 13.26 13.36 -21.03
N THR A 213 14.12 14.37 -20.97
CA THR A 213 15.56 14.21 -21.30
C THR A 213 16.23 13.14 -20.45
N ARG A 214 15.95 13.13 -19.14
CA ARG A 214 16.46 12.14 -18.20
C ARG A 214 16.01 10.72 -18.56
N VAL A 215 14.72 10.53 -18.85
CA VAL A 215 14.14 9.24 -19.23
C VAL A 215 14.75 8.74 -20.55
N ASP A 216 14.89 9.61 -21.54
CA ASP A 216 15.45 9.26 -22.85
C ASP A 216 16.93 8.87 -22.74
N LEU A 217 17.72 9.59 -21.95
CA LEU A 217 19.09 9.20 -21.62
C LEU A 217 19.16 7.88 -20.84
N GLY A 218 18.23 7.64 -19.92
CA GLY A 218 18.15 6.37 -19.20
C GLY A 218 17.89 5.17 -20.12
N LYS A 219 16.99 5.31 -21.11
CA LYS A 219 16.76 4.29 -22.15
C LYS A 219 17.99 4.08 -23.03
N SER A 220 18.66 5.16 -23.41
CA SER A 220 19.91 5.08 -24.18
C SER A 220 21.00 4.35 -23.39
N LEU A 221 21.17 4.67 -22.10
CA LEU A 221 22.09 3.97 -21.20
C LEU A 221 21.74 2.48 -21.10
N ASP A 222 20.47 2.14 -20.88
CA ASP A 222 20.00 0.75 -20.82
C ASP A 222 20.35 -0.05 -22.09
N SER A 223 20.13 0.55 -23.26
CA SER A 223 20.50 -0.03 -24.55
C SER A 223 22.01 -0.25 -24.67
N GLN A 224 22.81 0.78 -24.36
CA GLN A 224 24.27 0.70 -24.45
C GLN A 224 24.87 -0.30 -23.46
N LEU A 225 24.36 -0.37 -22.23
CA LEU A 225 24.77 -1.39 -21.26
C LEU A 225 24.47 -2.80 -21.79
N SER A 226 23.31 -2.99 -22.44
CA SER A 226 22.95 -4.27 -23.06
C SER A 226 23.90 -4.63 -24.21
N GLN A 227 24.24 -3.66 -25.05
CA GLN A 227 25.19 -3.84 -26.14
C GLN A 227 26.58 -4.24 -25.60
N ILE A 228 27.06 -3.57 -24.55
CA ILE A 228 28.34 -3.91 -23.91
C ILE A 228 28.33 -5.35 -23.38
N ILE A 229 27.23 -5.79 -22.75
CA ILE A 229 27.12 -7.17 -22.27
C ILE A 229 27.24 -8.15 -23.45
N SER A 230 26.57 -7.87 -24.57
CA SER A 230 26.63 -8.70 -25.77
C SER A 230 28.01 -8.74 -26.40
N GLU A 231 28.74 -7.61 -26.41
CA GLU A 231 30.12 -7.52 -26.92
C GLU A 231 31.11 -8.32 -26.06
N VAL A 232 30.96 -8.25 -24.73
CA VAL A 232 31.87 -8.92 -23.78
C VAL A 232 31.57 -10.43 -23.67
N ASN A 233 30.32 -10.85 -23.83
CA ASN A 233 29.92 -12.24 -23.66
C ASN A 233 29.89 -13.05 -24.98
N GLY A 234 30.99 -13.03 -25.73
CA GLY A 234 31.17 -13.92 -26.90
C GLY A 234 31.24 -15.43 -26.57
N SER A 235 31.16 -15.81 -25.28
CA SER A 235 31.48 -17.16 -24.77
C SER A 235 30.28 -18.04 -24.40
N GLY A 236 29.06 -17.50 -24.29
CA GLY A 236 27.85 -18.28 -24.01
C GLY A 236 27.66 -18.77 -22.56
N ASP A 237 28.43 -18.28 -21.58
CA ASP A 237 28.26 -18.64 -20.16
C ASP A 237 27.03 -17.94 -19.54
N ALA A 238 26.01 -18.74 -19.20
CA ALA A 238 24.76 -18.27 -18.62
C ALA A 238 24.92 -17.69 -17.19
N GLU A 239 25.87 -18.17 -16.39
CA GLU A 239 26.08 -17.67 -15.02
C GLU A 239 26.74 -16.29 -15.04
N LEU A 240 27.74 -16.11 -15.91
CA LEU A 240 28.39 -14.82 -16.11
C LEU A 240 27.40 -13.79 -16.70
N GLN A 241 26.57 -14.20 -17.65
CA GLN A 241 25.52 -13.36 -18.22
C GLN A 241 24.52 -12.88 -17.15
N ALA A 242 24.10 -13.76 -16.24
CA ALA A 242 23.20 -13.39 -15.15
C ALA A 242 23.84 -12.38 -14.18
N LYS A 243 25.13 -12.52 -13.85
CA LYS A 243 25.88 -11.53 -13.05
C LYS A 243 25.93 -10.18 -13.74
N PHE A 244 26.21 -10.15 -15.04
CA PHE A 244 26.27 -8.91 -15.82
C PHE A 244 24.92 -8.19 -15.87
N LEU A 245 23.81 -8.93 -16.02
CA LEU A 245 22.46 -8.37 -15.94
C LEU A 245 22.14 -7.81 -14.55
N SER A 246 22.62 -8.44 -13.47
CA SER A 246 22.48 -7.89 -12.11
C SER A 246 23.22 -6.56 -11.95
N HIS A 247 24.46 -6.49 -12.45
CA HIS A 247 25.21 -5.24 -12.44
C HIS A 247 24.55 -4.15 -13.27
N LYS A 248 24.01 -4.49 -14.44
CA LYS A 248 23.24 -3.56 -15.27
C LYS A 248 22.10 -2.92 -14.47
N VAL A 249 21.31 -3.72 -13.76
CA VAL A 249 20.22 -3.21 -12.90
C VAL A 249 20.75 -2.25 -11.82
N ASN A 250 21.89 -2.57 -11.19
CA ASN A 250 22.48 -1.69 -10.18
C ASN A 250 22.98 -0.36 -10.77
N PHE A 251 23.57 -0.38 -11.97
CA PHE A 251 24.00 0.82 -12.67
C PHE A 251 22.81 1.69 -13.11
N LEU A 252 21.72 1.09 -13.58
CA LEU A 252 20.49 1.81 -13.90
C LEU A 252 19.85 2.45 -12.66
N LYS A 253 19.84 1.75 -11.52
CA LYS A 253 19.41 2.33 -10.23
C LYS A 253 20.30 3.50 -9.81
N LYS A 254 21.63 3.38 -10.00
CA LYS A 254 22.57 4.48 -9.73
C LYS A 254 22.31 5.67 -10.65
N PHE A 255 22.09 5.44 -11.95
CA PHE A 255 21.69 6.49 -12.88
C PHE A 255 20.40 7.17 -12.43
N GLU A 256 19.36 6.41 -12.09
CA GLU A 256 18.08 6.98 -11.64
C GLU A 256 18.27 7.88 -10.41
N LYS A 257 19.06 7.43 -9.43
CA LYS A 257 19.37 8.19 -8.21
C LYS A 257 20.11 9.50 -8.52
N GLU A 258 21.24 9.42 -9.23
CA GLU A 258 22.12 10.56 -9.48
C GLU A 258 21.52 11.55 -10.49
N SER A 259 20.77 11.04 -11.48
CA SER A 259 20.13 11.88 -12.49
C SER A 259 19.00 12.74 -11.90
N LYS A 260 18.21 12.21 -10.96
CA LYS A 260 17.22 13.01 -10.23
C LYS A 260 17.91 14.14 -9.44
N LYS A 261 19.02 13.85 -8.76
CA LYS A 261 19.82 14.89 -8.09
C LYS A 261 20.29 16.00 -9.04
N ALA A 262 20.74 15.63 -10.24
CA ALA A 262 21.13 16.60 -11.25
C ALA A 262 19.97 17.49 -11.73
N LEU A 263 18.74 16.97 -11.80
CA LEU A 263 17.56 17.78 -12.14
C LEU A 263 17.29 18.87 -11.10
N TYR A 264 17.39 18.53 -9.81
CA TYR A 264 17.12 19.46 -8.72
C TYR A 264 18.29 20.35 -8.34
N ALA A 265 19.48 20.13 -8.91
CA ALA A 265 20.66 20.98 -8.72
C ALA A 265 20.43 22.45 -9.11
N VAL A 266 19.40 22.73 -9.92
CA VAL A 266 18.96 24.09 -10.23
C VAL A 266 18.58 24.88 -8.99
N PHE A 267 17.92 24.22 -8.04
CA PHE A 267 17.39 24.84 -6.84
C PHE A 267 18.19 24.48 -5.59
N SER A 268 19.29 23.73 -5.76
CA SER A 268 20.07 23.21 -4.65
C SER A 268 20.82 24.27 -3.85
N GLU A 269 20.93 25.48 -4.39
CA GLU A 269 21.44 26.65 -3.66
C GLU A 269 20.47 27.10 -2.55
N ASN A 270 19.19 26.76 -2.65
CA ASN A 270 18.16 27.14 -1.70
C ASN A 270 17.77 25.99 -0.76
N PHE A 271 17.84 24.74 -1.23
CA PHE A 271 17.64 23.55 -0.38
C PHE A 271 18.56 22.40 -0.78
N ASP A 272 19.07 21.64 0.18
CA ASP A 272 19.93 20.49 -0.12
C ASP A 272 19.08 19.30 -0.62
N TYR A 273 19.23 18.94 -1.90
CA TYR A 273 18.54 17.79 -2.47
C TYR A 273 18.98 16.44 -1.87
N GLY A 274 20.24 16.33 -1.44
CA GLY A 274 20.72 15.15 -0.73
C GLY A 274 19.97 14.93 0.58
N ILE A 275 19.73 16.02 1.34
CA ILE A 275 18.91 15.96 2.55
C ILE A 275 17.48 15.55 2.23
N TYR A 276 16.85 16.16 1.20
CA TYR A 276 15.52 15.77 0.74
C TYR A 276 15.45 14.28 0.37
N GLN A 277 16.42 13.79 -0.39
CA GLN A 277 16.49 12.40 -0.83
C GLN A 277 16.67 11.44 0.34
N ASP A 278 17.50 11.78 1.32
CA ASP A 278 17.70 10.98 2.52
C ASP A 278 16.40 10.89 3.34
N LEU A 279 15.69 12.01 3.53
CA LEU A 279 14.38 12.04 4.19
C LEU A 279 13.37 11.15 3.46
N ALA A 280 13.24 11.31 2.14
CA ALA A 280 12.33 10.54 1.32
C ALA A 280 12.66 9.04 1.32
N SER A 281 13.95 8.69 1.30
CA SER A 281 14.41 7.30 1.32
C SER A 281 14.16 6.65 2.68
N ASN A 282 14.45 7.37 3.77
CA ASN A 282 14.18 6.91 5.13
C ASN A 282 12.69 6.69 5.37
N TYR A 283 11.85 7.64 4.92
CA TYR A 283 10.40 7.50 4.95
C TYR A 283 9.95 6.26 4.18
N ALA A 284 10.39 6.11 2.92
CA ALA A 284 10.01 4.96 2.09
C ALA A 284 10.48 3.62 2.68
N GLU A 285 11.68 3.56 3.27
CA GLU A 285 12.19 2.36 3.92
C GLU A 285 11.33 1.96 5.13
N LEU A 286 10.97 2.91 5.99
CA LEU A 286 10.14 2.63 7.16
C LEU A 286 8.73 2.16 6.77
N HIS A 287 8.09 2.81 5.79
CA HIS A 287 6.79 2.37 5.28
C HIS A 287 6.87 1.00 4.60
N GLN A 288 7.95 0.73 3.86
CA GLN A 288 8.15 -0.60 3.28
C GLN A 288 8.28 -1.69 4.35
N MET A 289 8.90 -1.39 5.50
CA MET A 289 9.07 -2.35 6.59
C MET A 289 7.80 -2.52 7.43
N PHE A 290 7.08 -1.43 7.68
CA PHE A 290 6.08 -1.39 8.74
C PHE A 290 4.67 -1.13 8.25
N ASP A 291 4.39 -0.94 6.96
CA ASP A 291 3.02 -0.87 6.49
C ASP A 291 2.43 -2.26 6.21
N ASN A 292 1.12 -2.39 6.38
CA ASN A 292 0.36 -3.60 6.07
C ASN A 292 -0.16 -3.65 4.62
N GLY A 293 0.36 -2.80 3.72
CA GLY A 293 -0.08 -2.66 2.33
C GLY A 293 -1.36 -1.81 2.13
N SER A 294 -2.08 -1.46 3.20
CA SER A 294 -3.24 -0.55 3.15
C SER A 294 -2.89 0.90 3.54
N GLY A 295 -1.60 1.20 3.67
CA GLY A 295 -1.08 2.49 4.17
C GLY A 295 -1.28 2.67 5.68
N LYS A 296 -1.49 1.56 6.42
CA LYS A 296 -1.57 1.55 7.89
C LYS A 296 -0.40 0.79 8.47
N VAL A 297 0.02 1.20 9.67
CA VAL A 297 1.08 0.55 10.43
C VAL A 297 0.70 -0.89 10.80
N ASN A 298 1.60 -1.82 10.51
CA ASN A 298 1.61 -3.20 10.95
C ASN A 298 2.23 -3.28 12.35
N CYS A 299 1.42 -2.99 13.37
CA CYS A 299 1.87 -2.95 14.76
C CYS A 299 2.47 -4.26 15.30
N PRO A 300 2.01 -5.46 14.91
CA PRO A 300 2.71 -6.71 15.26
C PRO A 300 4.17 -6.75 14.78
N ILE A 301 4.44 -6.33 13.53
CA ILE A 301 5.81 -6.26 12.99
C ILE A 301 6.59 -5.15 13.71
N LEU A 302 5.99 -3.97 13.89
CA LEU A 302 6.64 -2.84 14.54
C LEU A 302 7.07 -3.16 15.98
N LEU A 303 6.20 -3.83 16.74
CA LEU A 303 6.45 -4.24 18.12
C LEU A 303 7.62 -5.22 18.22
N THR A 304 7.69 -6.20 17.30
CA THR A 304 8.71 -7.26 17.33
C THR A 304 10.03 -6.86 16.66
N SER A 305 10.07 -5.69 16.03
CA SER A 305 11.24 -5.21 15.29
C SER A 305 12.43 -4.89 16.20
N THR A 306 13.62 -5.30 15.77
CA THR A 306 14.90 -4.90 16.39
C THR A 306 15.52 -3.67 15.71
N LEU A 307 14.78 -2.96 14.86
CA LEU A 307 15.28 -1.78 14.17
C LEU A 307 15.69 -0.70 15.17
N ASN A 308 16.87 -0.13 14.98
CA ASN A 308 17.29 1.07 15.68
C ASN A 308 16.73 2.29 14.94
N PHE A 309 15.83 3.04 15.58
CA PHE A 309 15.20 4.21 14.99
C PHE A 309 16.06 5.49 15.06
N ASN A 310 17.12 5.52 15.88
CA ASN A 310 17.94 6.71 16.07
C ASN A 310 18.48 7.32 14.76
N PRO A 311 18.94 6.54 13.76
CA PRO A 311 19.39 7.10 12.49
C PRO A 311 18.30 7.84 11.71
N TYR A 312 17.04 7.41 11.82
CA TYR A 312 15.89 8.01 11.14
C TYR A 312 15.44 9.32 11.79
N LEU A 313 15.67 9.45 13.10
CA LEU A 313 15.29 10.63 13.89
C LEU A 313 16.40 11.69 13.98
N ARG A 314 17.65 11.34 13.66
CA ARG A 314 18.80 12.22 13.82
C ARG A 314 18.67 13.47 12.94
N ASP A 315 18.55 14.62 13.61
CA ASP A 315 18.37 15.94 13.03
C ASP A 315 17.13 16.03 12.13
N LEU A 316 16.12 15.17 12.34
CA LEU A 316 14.94 15.05 11.47
C LEU A 316 14.25 16.40 11.29
N ASP A 317 13.93 17.08 12.39
CA ASP A 317 13.22 18.37 12.39
C ASP A 317 14.07 19.48 11.73
N GLN A 318 15.37 19.52 12.01
CA GLN A 318 16.27 20.50 11.41
C GLN A 318 16.39 20.29 9.89
N LYS A 319 16.56 19.04 9.46
CA LYS A 319 16.68 18.66 8.06
C LYS A 319 15.41 18.93 7.28
N SER A 320 14.26 18.50 7.81
CA SER A 320 12.97 18.72 7.16
C SER A 320 12.66 20.21 7.06
N SER A 321 12.85 20.97 8.14
CA SER A 321 12.63 22.41 8.15
C SER A 321 13.54 23.14 7.17
N ALA A 322 14.82 22.79 7.07
CA ALA A 322 15.75 23.43 6.13
C ALA A 322 15.30 23.22 4.68
N VAL A 323 14.89 22.00 4.34
CA VAL A 323 14.37 21.67 3.00
C VAL A 323 13.07 22.42 2.71
N VAL A 324 12.13 22.42 3.67
CA VAL A 324 10.84 23.14 3.57
C VAL A 324 11.07 24.63 3.34
N THR A 325 11.87 25.29 4.19
CA THR A 325 12.16 26.72 4.08
C THR A 325 12.80 27.08 2.73
N GLY A 326 13.76 26.27 2.26
CA GLY A 326 14.40 26.49 0.98
C GLY A 326 13.46 26.33 -0.21
N MET A 327 12.61 25.30 -0.22
CA MET A 327 11.60 25.09 -1.25
C MET A 327 10.55 26.21 -1.26
N ASP A 328 10.08 26.64 -0.09
CA ASP A 328 9.09 27.70 0.05
C ASP A 328 9.65 29.06 -0.38
N ALA A 329 10.93 29.35 -0.12
CA ALA A 329 11.60 30.57 -0.57
C ALA A 329 11.65 30.66 -2.11
N VAL A 330 12.01 29.57 -2.79
CA VAL A 330 11.98 29.51 -4.26
C VAL A 330 10.55 29.66 -4.78
N THR A 331 9.60 28.95 -4.16
CA THR A 331 8.17 29.03 -4.50
C THR A 331 7.65 30.46 -4.41
N TYR A 332 8.02 31.18 -3.35
CA TYR A 332 7.67 32.59 -3.17
C TYR A 332 8.30 33.48 -4.25
N ALA A 333 9.58 33.30 -4.56
CA ALA A 333 10.28 34.08 -5.58
C ALA A 333 9.65 33.89 -6.98
N LEU A 334 9.24 32.67 -7.31
CA LEU A 334 8.55 32.35 -8.56
C LEU A 334 7.16 32.99 -8.64
N ASN A 335 6.35 32.83 -7.59
CA ASN A 335 4.98 33.38 -7.58
C ASN A 335 4.95 34.91 -7.61
N ASN A 336 5.98 35.57 -7.07
CA ASN A 336 6.10 37.04 -7.07
C ASN A 336 6.92 37.57 -8.25
N ASN A 337 7.22 36.75 -9.27
CA ASN A 337 8.01 37.12 -10.44
C ASN A 337 9.41 37.70 -10.14
N SER A 338 9.92 37.51 -8.92
CA SER A 338 11.30 37.87 -8.55
C SER A 338 12.32 36.91 -9.16
N LEU A 339 11.86 35.70 -9.54
CA LEU A 339 12.59 34.72 -10.35
C LEU A 339 11.78 34.42 -11.61
N ASN A 340 12.38 34.66 -12.78
CA ASN A 340 11.77 34.36 -14.09
C ASN A 340 12.45 33.14 -14.71
N LEU A 341 11.77 32.00 -14.72
CA LEU A 341 12.34 30.77 -15.27
C LEU A 341 12.33 30.71 -16.79
N VAL A 342 11.42 31.42 -17.47
CA VAL A 342 11.31 31.40 -18.94
C VAL A 342 12.59 31.91 -19.58
N SER A 343 13.21 32.96 -19.02
CA SER A 343 14.47 33.52 -19.53
C SER A 343 15.69 32.65 -19.23
N LEU A 344 15.58 31.74 -18.26
CA LEU A 344 16.67 30.88 -17.80
C LEU A 344 16.58 29.45 -18.36
N GLU A 345 15.40 29.03 -18.84
CA GLU A 345 15.07 27.65 -19.23
C GLU A 345 16.11 27.02 -20.15
N GLN A 346 16.51 27.70 -21.23
CA GLN A 346 17.50 27.16 -22.17
C GLN A 346 18.87 26.91 -21.52
N LYS A 347 19.33 27.83 -20.67
CA LYS A 347 20.63 27.70 -19.98
C LYS A 347 20.60 26.57 -18.96
N LEU A 348 19.52 26.46 -18.19
CA LEU A 348 19.32 25.37 -17.23
C LEU A 348 19.26 24.02 -17.94
N ALA A 349 18.44 23.91 -18.99
CA ALA A 349 18.29 22.68 -19.76
C ALA A 349 19.61 22.22 -20.36
N ALA A 350 20.41 23.14 -20.93
CA ALA A 350 21.73 22.82 -21.46
C ALA A 350 22.70 22.32 -20.37
N LYS A 351 22.77 23.01 -19.22
CA LYS A 351 23.64 22.63 -18.10
C LYS A 351 23.29 21.25 -17.54
N ILE A 352 21.99 20.97 -17.39
CA ILE A 352 21.50 19.69 -16.87
C ILE A 352 21.73 18.58 -17.90
N SER A 353 21.41 18.81 -19.17
CA SER A 353 21.65 17.84 -20.25
C SER A 353 23.13 17.44 -20.35
N SER A 354 24.04 18.41 -20.24
CA SER A 354 25.48 18.18 -20.19
C SER A 354 25.88 17.33 -18.96
N SER A 355 25.36 17.67 -17.79
CA SER A 355 25.63 16.94 -16.54
C SER A 355 25.13 15.49 -16.61
N LEU A 356 23.93 15.27 -17.14
CA LEU A 356 23.35 13.94 -17.34
C LEU A 356 24.14 13.11 -18.37
N SER A 357 24.60 13.75 -19.44
CA SER A 357 25.44 13.08 -20.46
C SER A 357 26.80 12.67 -19.90
N SER A 358 27.40 13.51 -19.05
CA SER A 358 28.64 13.18 -18.34
C SER A 358 28.45 12.00 -17.39
N LEU A 359 27.35 11.98 -16.62
CA LEU A 359 26.99 10.86 -15.74
C LEU A 359 26.85 9.56 -16.54
N THR A 360 26.13 9.57 -17.66
CA THR A 360 25.97 8.40 -18.54
C THR A 360 27.33 7.89 -19.03
N THR A 361 28.22 8.79 -19.46
CA THR A 361 29.59 8.44 -19.89
C THR A 361 30.39 7.75 -18.79
N VAL A 362 30.36 8.31 -17.57
CA VAL A 362 31.05 7.73 -16.40
C VAL A 362 30.50 6.36 -16.06
N LEU A 363 29.18 6.19 -16.04
CA LEU A 363 28.54 4.91 -15.74
C LEU A 363 28.87 3.84 -16.79
N LEU A 364 28.87 4.18 -18.07
CA LEU A 364 29.27 3.25 -19.14
C LEU A 364 30.73 2.80 -19.00
N ARG A 365 31.63 3.75 -18.71
CA ARG A 365 33.05 3.44 -18.45
C ARG A 365 33.20 2.50 -17.26
N ASP A 366 32.62 2.86 -16.12
CA ASP A 366 32.72 2.09 -14.88
C ASP A 366 32.09 0.70 -15.03
N PHE A 367 31.02 0.58 -15.81
CA PHE A 367 30.41 -0.70 -16.14
C PHE A 367 31.36 -1.59 -16.97
N ARG A 368 31.98 -1.07 -18.03
CA ARG A 368 32.97 -1.80 -18.82
C ARG A 368 34.14 -2.30 -17.97
N LEU A 369 34.69 -1.44 -17.11
CA LEU A 369 35.77 -1.81 -16.18
C LEU A 369 35.33 -2.93 -15.24
N MET A 370 34.12 -2.83 -14.70
CA MET A 370 33.56 -3.85 -13.82
C MET A 370 33.37 -5.20 -14.53
N LEU A 371 32.86 -5.21 -15.77
CA LEU A 371 32.71 -6.44 -16.55
C LEU A 371 34.06 -7.07 -16.88
N ASN A 372 35.03 -6.28 -17.34
CA ASN A 372 36.36 -6.76 -17.69
C ASN A 372 37.09 -7.38 -16.49
N ALA A 373 36.87 -6.85 -15.28
CA ALA A 373 37.42 -7.42 -14.05
C ALA A 373 36.82 -8.80 -13.68
N GLN A 374 35.65 -9.14 -14.21
CA GLN A 374 34.97 -10.42 -13.98
C GLN A 374 35.28 -11.48 -15.04
N LEU A 375 35.93 -11.11 -16.14
CA LEU A 375 36.39 -12.07 -17.14
C LEU A 375 37.56 -12.90 -16.59
N PRO A 376 37.64 -14.21 -16.92
CA PRO A 376 38.82 -15.01 -16.64
C PRO A 376 40.04 -14.34 -17.30
N GLN A 377 41.07 -14.03 -16.52
CA GLN A 377 42.33 -13.51 -17.08
C GLN A 377 42.89 -14.56 -18.06
N GLN A 378 43.00 -14.21 -19.34
CA GLN A 378 43.78 -15.01 -20.29
C GLN A 378 45.22 -15.04 -19.79
N LYS A 379 45.68 -16.22 -19.40
CA LYS A 379 47.07 -16.51 -19.11
C LYS A 379 47.86 -16.18 -20.39
N VAL A 380 48.59 -15.07 -20.41
CA VAL A 380 49.48 -14.73 -21.53
C VAL A 380 50.56 -15.79 -21.58
N GLU A 381 50.37 -16.78 -22.44
CA GLU A 381 51.38 -17.77 -22.78
C GLU A 381 52.36 -17.12 -23.76
N LYS A 382 53.61 -17.06 -23.34
CA LYS A 382 54.73 -16.44 -24.02
C LYS A 382 55.04 -17.27 -25.28
N SER A 383 54.73 -16.77 -26.47
CA SER A 383 55.07 -17.46 -27.73
C SER A 383 56.58 -17.40 -27.99
N GLU A 384 57.23 -18.55 -27.86
CA GLU A 384 58.52 -18.86 -28.49
C GLU A 384 58.30 -19.22 -29.97
N VAL A 385 59.20 -18.70 -30.80
CA VAL A 385 59.21 -18.81 -32.27
C VAL A 385 59.69 -20.20 -32.69
N VAL A 386 58.91 -20.96 -33.46
CA VAL A 386 59.44 -21.94 -34.44
C VAL A 386 58.52 -22.05 -35.66
N ALA A 387 59.15 -22.10 -36.83
CA ALA A 387 58.61 -22.02 -38.17
C ALA A 387 57.78 -23.25 -38.64
N ASN A 388 56.90 -22.98 -39.62
CA ASN A 388 56.15 -23.92 -40.45
C ASN A 388 57.07 -24.52 -41.56
N PRO A 389 56.74 -25.67 -42.22
CA PRO A 389 55.84 -25.60 -43.39
C PRO A 389 54.93 -26.83 -43.67
N SER A 390 53.69 -26.52 -44.07
CA SER A 390 52.81 -27.12 -45.11
C SER A 390 52.58 -28.65 -45.24
N GLN A 391 51.30 -29.08 -45.27
CA GLN A 391 50.56 -29.53 -46.48
C GLN A 391 49.22 -30.28 -46.19
N ASN A 392 48.15 -29.82 -46.84
CA ASN A 392 46.99 -30.48 -47.49
C ASN A 392 46.06 -31.55 -46.82
N ILE A 393 44.76 -31.15 -46.68
CA ILE A 393 43.46 -31.74 -47.18
C ILE A 393 43.04 -33.16 -46.67
N PRO A 394 41.73 -33.56 -46.54
CA PRO A 394 40.42 -32.87 -46.66
C PRO A 394 39.47 -33.04 -45.45
N ALA A 395 38.37 -32.28 -45.48
CA ALA A 395 37.15 -32.50 -44.71
C ALA A 395 36.44 -33.83 -45.05
N PRO A 396 35.63 -34.38 -44.12
CA PRO A 396 34.44 -35.10 -44.48
C PRO A 396 33.20 -34.24 -44.20
N THR A 397 32.47 -33.97 -45.27
CA THR A 397 31.06 -33.61 -45.28
C THR A 397 30.26 -34.84 -44.85
N VAL A 398 29.45 -34.73 -43.79
CA VAL A 398 28.22 -35.53 -43.65
C VAL A 398 27.12 -34.58 -43.21
N SER A 399 26.29 -34.24 -44.18
CA SER A 399 24.93 -33.79 -43.97
C SER A 399 24.12 -35.00 -43.49
N ASN A 400 23.40 -34.90 -42.37
CA ASN A 400 22.04 -35.44 -42.38
C ASN A 400 21.11 -34.78 -41.36
N GLN A 401 19.89 -34.61 -41.83
CA GLN A 401 18.70 -34.05 -41.19
C GLN A 401 18.32 -34.73 -39.87
N SER A 402 17.80 -33.93 -38.94
CA SER A 402 16.62 -34.18 -38.10
C SER A 402 16.34 -32.88 -37.33
N GLN A 403 15.60 -31.95 -37.92
CA GLN A 403 14.14 -31.82 -37.75
C GLN A 403 13.69 -31.93 -36.29
N VAL A 404 13.46 -30.74 -35.73
CA VAL A 404 12.46 -30.38 -34.71
C VAL A 404 11.57 -31.55 -34.30
N SER A 405 11.77 -32.02 -33.07
CA SER A 405 10.71 -32.68 -32.29
C SER A 405 10.47 -31.83 -31.06
N GLU A 406 9.46 -30.99 -31.20
CA GLU A 406 8.66 -30.46 -30.11
C GLU A 406 8.06 -31.67 -29.36
N ALA A 407 8.47 -31.88 -28.11
CA ALA A 407 7.92 -32.91 -27.25
C ALA A 407 7.53 -32.30 -25.90
N ASN A 408 6.22 -32.05 -25.79
CA ASN A 408 5.29 -32.20 -24.66
C ASN A 408 5.79 -32.21 -23.19
N PRO A 409 4.93 -31.74 -22.26
CA PRO A 409 5.30 -31.32 -20.92
C PRO A 409 5.92 -32.46 -20.11
N VAL A 410 7.16 -32.25 -19.69
CA VAL A 410 7.88 -33.12 -18.75
C VAL A 410 7.11 -33.12 -17.42
N ALA A 411 6.77 -34.32 -16.96
CA ALA A 411 6.17 -34.59 -15.65
C ALA A 411 6.90 -33.84 -14.50
N PRO A 412 6.21 -33.51 -13.39
CA PRO A 412 6.77 -32.68 -12.34
C PRO A 412 7.97 -33.38 -11.68
N VAL A 413 9.18 -32.90 -11.97
CA VAL A 413 10.38 -33.27 -11.25
C VAL A 413 10.17 -32.88 -9.79
N LYS A 414 10.14 -33.86 -8.88
CA LYS A 414 10.13 -33.62 -7.44
C LYS A 414 11.43 -32.91 -7.05
N THR A 415 11.36 -31.58 -6.94
CA THR A 415 12.50 -30.74 -6.56
C THR A 415 12.92 -31.07 -5.13
N THR A 416 14.05 -31.76 -4.96
CA THR A 416 14.65 -32.01 -3.64
C THR A 416 15.85 -31.08 -3.43
N PHE A 417 15.84 -30.31 -2.35
CA PHE A 417 16.93 -29.41 -1.99
C PHE A 417 18.07 -30.16 -1.31
N THR A 418 19.23 -30.24 -1.95
CA THR A 418 20.37 -31.05 -1.49
C THR A 418 21.52 -30.22 -0.90
N GLN A 419 21.63 -28.93 -1.25
CA GLN A 419 22.77 -28.08 -0.88
C GLN A 419 22.37 -26.75 -0.23
N ALA A 420 23.33 -26.11 0.43
CA ALA A 420 23.16 -24.82 1.09
C ALA A 420 23.68 -23.71 0.17
N PHE A 421 23.12 -22.51 0.29
CA PHE A 421 23.51 -21.36 -0.51
C PHE A 421 24.20 -20.30 0.34
N LYS A 422 25.26 -19.71 -0.20
CA LYS A 422 25.92 -18.54 0.38
C LYS A 422 25.19 -17.27 -0.05
N LYS A 423 25.28 -16.21 0.76
CA LYS A 423 24.70 -14.90 0.41
C LYS A 423 25.23 -14.43 -0.95
N GLY A 424 24.33 -14.04 -1.84
CA GLY A 424 24.64 -13.58 -3.19
C GLY A 424 24.95 -14.68 -4.20
N GLN A 425 24.89 -15.97 -3.81
CA GLN A 425 25.08 -17.09 -4.72
C GLN A 425 23.86 -17.25 -5.63
N TYR A 426 24.10 -17.39 -6.93
CA TYR A 426 23.09 -17.82 -7.90
C TYR A 426 23.00 -19.35 -7.95
N HIS A 427 21.79 -19.90 -8.04
CA HIS A 427 21.58 -21.31 -8.34
C HIS A 427 20.14 -21.59 -8.78
N GLU A 428 19.90 -22.57 -9.68
CA GLU A 428 18.54 -22.95 -10.11
C GLU A 428 17.64 -23.39 -8.95
N GLN A 429 18.17 -24.18 -8.02
CA GLN A 429 17.46 -24.52 -6.77
C GLN A 429 17.11 -23.27 -5.92
N VAL A 430 17.86 -22.16 -5.97
CA VAL A 430 17.43 -20.93 -5.29
C VAL A 430 16.21 -20.33 -5.98
N LYS A 431 16.12 -20.42 -7.32
CA LYS A 431 14.95 -20.00 -8.08
C LYS A 431 13.73 -20.83 -7.68
N SER A 432 13.87 -22.15 -7.61
CA SER A 432 12.81 -23.04 -7.11
C SER A 432 12.40 -22.71 -5.67
N LEU A 433 13.38 -22.40 -4.80
CA LEU A 433 13.13 -21.98 -3.43
C LEU A 433 12.36 -20.66 -3.36
N GLN A 434 12.77 -19.64 -4.12
CA GLN A 434 12.08 -18.36 -4.20
C GLN A 434 10.63 -18.54 -4.69
N THR A 435 10.40 -19.34 -5.74
CA THR A 435 9.05 -19.68 -6.22
C THR A 435 8.20 -20.30 -5.13
N LEU A 436 8.73 -21.30 -4.40
CA LEU A 436 8.02 -21.96 -3.31
C LEU A 436 7.69 -20.98 -2.18
N LEU A 437 8.66 -20.16 -1.77
CA LEU A 437 8.46 -19.16 -0.72
C LEU A 437 7.45 -18.09 -1.15
N THR A 438 7.41 -17.70 -2.43
CA THR A 438 6.38 -16.81 -2.96
C THR A 438 5.00 -17.45 -2.92
N ASN A 439 4.88 -18.72 -3.34
CA ASN A 439 3.61 -19.44 -3.29
C ASN A 439 3.08 -19.59 -1.86
N TRP A 440 3.97 -19.66 -0.87
CA TRP A 440 3.61 -19.66 0.55
C TRP A 440 3.40 -18.26 1.15
N GLY A 441 3.49 -17.21 0.35
CA GLY A 441 3.32 -15.82 0.77
C GLY A 441 4.44 -15.29 1.66
N LEU A 442 5.62 -15.92 1.63
CA LEU A 442 6.79 -15.58 2.45
C LEU A 442 7.86 -14.78 1.69
N TYR A 443 7.87 -14.84 0.36
CA TYR A 443 8.80 -14.10 -0.50
C TYR A 443 8.02 -13.22 -1.49
N HIS A 444 8.32 -11.92 -1.47
CA HIS A 444 7.68 -10.92 -2.36
C HIS A 444 8.68 -10.28 -3.34
N GLY A 445 9.92 -10.76 -3.37
CA GLY A 445 10.95 -10.27 -4.29
C GLY A 445 10.87 -10.92 -5.67
N THR A 446 11.71 -10.46 -6.60
CA THR A 446 11.83 -11.06 -7.93
C THR A 446 12.43 -12.46 -7.84
N ILE A 447 11.84 -13.43 -8.54
CA ILE A 447 12.38 -14.79 -8.66
C ILE A 447 13.53 -14.76 -9.67
N ASN A 448 14.75 -14.55 -9.17
CA ASN A 448 15.96 -14.32 -9.96
C ASN A 448 17.05 -15.37 -9.74
N GLY A 449 16.83 -16.36 -8.87
CA GLY A 449 17.78 -17.42 -8.57
C GLY A 449 18.96 -17.01 -7.70
N VAL A 450 18.98 -15.79 -7.16
CA VAL A 450 20.07 -15.27 -6.31
C VAL A 450 19.68 -15.33 -4.84
N TYR A 451 20.54 -15.91 -4.00
CA TYR A 451 20.32 -16.01 -2.54
C TYR A 451 20.63 -14.67 -1.84
N ASP A 452 19.84 -13.66 -2.18
CA ASP A 452 19.99 -12.27 -1.77
C ASP A 452 19.35 -11.95 -0.41
N LYS A 453 19.38 -10.69 0.02
CA LYS A 453 18.85 -10.27 1.33
C LYS A 453 17.35 -10.62 1.47
N ALA A 454 16.56 -10.44 0.41
CA ALA A 454 15.13 -10.71 0.43
C ALA A 454 14.86 -12.23 0.52
N THR A 455 15.65 -13.04 -0.18
CA THR A 455 15.57 -14.50 -0.14
C THR A 455 15.98 -15.05 1.23
N ILE A 456 17.05 -14.50 1.82
CA ILE A 456 17.49 -14.83 3.19
C ILE A 456 16.38 -14.51 4.20
N GLU A 457 15.74 -13.35 4.07
CA GLU A 457 14.64 -12.96 4.94
C GLU A 457 13.44 -13.91 4.78
N ALA A 458 13.05 -14.24 3.56
CA ALA A 458 11.96 -15.19 3.32
C ALA A 458 12.26 -16.60 3.86
N VAL A 459 13.52 -17.05 3.76
CA VAL A 459 13.96 -18.30 4.41
C VAL A 459 13.88 -18.19 5.92
N TYR A 460 14.21 -17.04 6.50
CA TYR A 460 14.06 -16.82 7.93
C TYR A 460 12.59 -16.84 8.38
N GLN A 461 11.70 -16.20 7.63
CA GLN A 461 10.25 -16.26 7.89
C GLN A 461 9.71 -17.69 7.79
N PHE A 462 10.18 -18.46 6.80
CA PHE A 462 9.90 -19.89 6.73
C PHE A 462 10.38 -20.63 7.98
N GLN A 463 11.62 -20.38 8.41
CA GLN A 463 12.20 -21.04 9.58
C GLN A 463 11.40 -20.75 10.85
N LEU A 464 10.92 -19.51 11.04
CA LEU A 464 10.07 -19.13 12.16
C LEU A 464 8.70 -19.81 12.07
N LYS A 465 8.04 -19.75 10.90
CA LYS A 465 6.71 -20.30 10.68
C LYS A 465 6.64 -21.80 10.97
N TYR A 466 7.70 -22.54 10.65
CA TYR A 466 7.74 -24.00 10.79
C TYR A 466 8.63 -24.49 11.94
N GLY A 467 9.03 -23.60 12.86
CA GLY A 467 9.75 -23.95 14.08
C GLY A 467 11.17 -24.50 13.87
N VAL A 468 11.80 -24.22 12.72
CA VAL A 468 13.22 -24.52 12.48
C VAL A 468 14.10 -23.59 13.31
N VAL A 469 13.63 -22.36 13.54
CA VAL A 469 14.19 -21.42 14.51
C VAL A 469 13.03 -20.78 15.30
N THR A 470 13.34 -20.30 16.50
CA THR A 470 12.41 -19.69 17.46
C THR A 470 12.53 -18.18 17.52
N GLY A 471 13.59 -17.61 16.92
CA GLY A 471 13.90 -16.18 16.96
C GLY A 471 14.49 -15.70 18.30
N LYS A 472 14.61 -16.58 19.29
CA LYS A 472 15.16 -16.32 20.64
C LYS A 472 16.53 -16.96 20.87
N GLU A 473 17.18 -17.46 19.82
CA GLU A 473 18.46 -18.14 19.94
C GLU A 473 19.56 -17.19 20.43
N LYS A 474 20.37 -17.64 21.40
CA LYS A 474 21.53 -16.86 21.91
C LYS A 474 22.57 -16.55 20.82
N LYS A 475 22.61 -17.34 19.72
CA LYS A 475 23.49 -17.12 18.55
C LYS A 475 22.65 -17.09 17.27
N LYS A 476 22.69 -15.98 16.53
CA LYS A 476 21.89 -15.75 15.30
C LYS A 476 22.42 -16.44 14.04
N THR A 477 23.33 -17.42 14.16
CA THR A 477 24.02 -18.05 13.03
C THR A 477 23.11 -18.94 12.16
N GLY A 478 21.88 -19.23 12.60
CA GLY A 478 20.89 -19.99 11.85
C GLY A 478 19.94 -19.15 10.98
N TYR A 479 19.94 -17.82 11.15
CA TYR A 479 18.88 -16.95 10.62
C TYR A 479 19.01 -16.81 9.12
N GLY A 480 17.95 -17.19 8.40
CA GLY A 480 17.92 -17.16 6.95
C GLY A 480 18.98 -18.06 6.32
N ARG A 481 19.53 -19.03 7.08
CA ARG A 481 20.51 -19.98 6.57
C ARG A 481 19.79 -21.20 5.98
N PHE A 482 20.04 -21.48 4.71
CA PHE A 482 19.53 -22.66 4.04
C PHE A 482 20.33 -23.94 4.37
N GLY A 483 20.49 -24.20 5.68
CA GLY A 483 21.25 -25.34 6.22
C GLY A 483 20.44 -26.64 6.26
N PHE A 484 21.07 -27.71 6.75
CA PHE A 484 20.50 -29.08 6.76
C PHE A 484 19.06 -29.15 7.31
N GLN A 485 18.79 -28.54 8.47
CA GLN A 485 17.46 -28.57 9.10
C GLN A 485 16.40 -27.82 8.28
N THR A 486 16.75 -26.64 7.73
CA THR A 486 15.85 -25.87 6.86
C THR A 486 15.49 -26.66 5.59
N ARG A 487 16.49 -27.30 4.97
CA ARG A 487 16.28 -28.14 3.76
C ARG A 487 15.44 -29.37 4.06
N ALA A 488 15.73 -30.06 5.16
CA ALA A 488 14.96 -31.22 5.59
C ALA A 488 13.48 -30.86 5.80
N LYS A 489 13.20 -29.71 6.45
CA LYS A 489 11.82 -29.27 6.68
C LYS A 489 11.10 -28.90 5.38
N ILE A 490 11.76 -28.19 4.45
CA ILE A 490 11.15 -27.86 3.15
C ILE A 490 10.93 -29.10 2.31
N ASN A 491 11.91 -30.00 2.23
CA ASN A 491 11.80 -31.27 1.50
C ASN A 491 10.67 -32.14 2.06
N GLN A 492 10.44 -32.12 3.37
CA GLN A 492 9.29 -32.79 3.99
C GLN A 492 7.97 -32.21 3.49
N LEU A 493 7.84 -30.88 3.44
CA LEU A 493 6.59 -30.18 3.09
C LEU A 493 6.23 -30.24 1.60
N ILE A 494 7.20 -30.53 0.72
CA ILE A 494 6.97 -30.62 -0.73
C ILE A 494 6.92 -32.07 -1.25
N ASN A 495 7.31 -33.06 -0.44
CA ASN A 495 7.27 -34.48 -0.79
C ASN A 495 6.27 -35.31 0.03
N GLY A 496 5.69 -34.74 1.09
CA GLY A 496 4.57 -35.29 1.84
C GLY A 496 3.30 -34.50 1.54
#